data_AF-A0A8H3SBC6-F1
#
_entry.id   AF-A0A8H3SBC6-F1
#
_cell.length_a   1.000
_cell.length_b   1.000
_cell.length_c   1.000
_cell.angle_alpha   90.00
_cell.angle_beta   90.00
_cell.angle_gamma   90.00
#
_symmetry.space_group_name_H-M   'P 1'
#
loop_
_entity.id
_entity.type
_entity.pdbx_description
1 polymer ?
#
loop_
_entity_poly.entity_id
_entity_poly.type
_entity_poly.pdbx_seq_one_letter_code
_entity_poly.pdbx_strand_id
1 'polypeptide(L)'
;MGSRAYSYLVGIGVTHSIAPPMHNYIAKSLGYDWEFRAQECPSVEHAINLFRQPTFAGGVVTMPYKRTIMDHLDGLDEYATKLAACNNVYRSSDGQLRGTNTDWRGIEGCLLSASTEGKGKPAVVIGAGGACRAAIFTLHERLGCSPIYIVNRDADETAALFKETKQNYEQSLQLVHVQSVEQVQGLAAAYYIVGTVPDAEPTAPEELQVHQVLNAFLEAAVEKGVLLDMCFKPRNTRILRAGKARGWKTVEGTEVIGHQIHEQYRLWCGEEQTHAGFEGVEIFYEDLEYLAKEKGSLSNETLFAAAHEIRTMCDRHGLEVIGLQPFLFYEGLIDRAQHEQRLQKLKVWFRIAKILGTDIIQIPSNFQSDGISGDRNLIVADMIEVANLGLKETPVIRFAYENLAWGTYISTWEDMWDIVRRVDRPNFGCCLDTFNIAGRVWADPASPSGKTPNADMDLRKSIESLTKTIDVRKVFYIQVVDAERMESPLVNGHPFHVEGQPARMSWSRNARLFLYEEEKGGYLPVVKVAEAFLKGLGYRGWVSMELFSRTMADPDPTTPQTHAQRGIQAWNGLKRELIL
;
A
#
# COMPACT_ATOMS: atom_id res chain seq x y z
N MET A 1 -22.45 -11.19 18.76
CA MET A 1 -23.11 -10.69 17.54
C MET A 1 -22.90 -9.20 17.52
N GLY A 2 -22.10 -8.66 16.60
CA GLY A 2 -21.87 -7.22 16.50
C GLY A 2 -23.15 -6.51 16.08
N SER A 3 -23.42 -5.32 16.64
CA SER A 3 -24.50 -4.46 16.19
C SER A 3 -24.22 -4.00 14.75
N ARG A 4 -25.23 -4.07 13.87
CA ARG A 4 -25.18 -3.48 12.53
C ARG A 4 -24.70 -2.02 12.58
N ALA A 5 -23.82 -1.64 11.67
CA ALA A 5 -23.36 -0.27 11.53
C ALA A 5 -24.13 0.49 10.43
N TYR A 6 -24.09 1.82 10.48
CA TYR A 6 -24.84 2.70 9.62
C TYR A 6 -23.93 3.74 8.98
N SER A 7 -24.12 3.91 7.67
CA SER A 7 -23.56 5.00 6.90
C SER A 7 -24.67 5.92 6.40
N TYR A 8 -24.38 7.19 6.18
CA TYR A 8 -25.43 8.18 5.92
C TYR A 8 -25.10 9.10 4.76
N LEU A 9 -26.12 9.50 4.00
CA LEU A 9 -26.12 10.74 3.22
C LEU A 9 -26.97 11.76 3.97
N VAL A 10 -26.39 12.87 4.40
CA VAL A 10 -27.07 13.92 5.17
C VAL A 10 -27.11 15.23 4.41
N GLY A 11 -28.22 15.95 4.53
CA GLY A 11 -28.46 17.23 3.87
C GLY A 11 -29.95 17.55 3.84
N ILE A 12 -30.30 18.54 3.02
CA ILE A 12 -31.70 18.88 2.71
C ILE A 12 -32.05 18.35 1.31
N GLY A 13 -33.20 17.69 1.17
CA GLY A 13 -33.68 17.14 -0.09
C GLY A 13 -32.97 15.85 -0.54
N VAL A 14 -32.48 15.04 0.40
CA VAL A 14 -31.61 13.88 0.10
C VAL A 14 -32.37 12.57 -0.13
N THR A 15 -33.65 12.52 0.22
CA THR A 15 -34.48 11.30 0.23
C THR A 15 -34.65 10.64 -1.15
N HIS A 16 -34.52 11.41 -2.24
CA HIS A 16 -34.59 10.91 -3.62
C HIS A 16 -33.22 10.50 -4.21
N SER A 17 -32.17 10.45 -3.38
CA SER A 17 -30.83 10.08 -3.82
C SER A 17 -30.74 8.61 -4.22
N ILE A 18 -29.94 8.31 -5.24
CA ILE A 18 -29.59 6.93 -5.62
C ILE A 18 -28.43 6.36 -4.79
N ALA A 19 -27.84 7.16 -3.90
CA ALA A 19 -26.73 6.72 -3.06
C ALA A 19 -27.08 5.50 -2.19
N PRO A 20 -28.24 5.40 -1.53
CA PRO A 20 -28.56 4.25 -0.67
C PRO A 20 -28.43 2.88 -1.33
N PRO A 21 -29.11 2.56 -2.46
CA PRO A 21 -28.96 1.24 -3.08
C PRO A 21 -27.52 0.95 -3.54
N MET A 22 -26.80 1.97 -4.03
CA MET A 22 -25.42 1.85 -4.48
C MET A 22 -24.45 1.54 -3.33
N HIS A 23 -24.48 2.32 -2.25
CA HIS A 23 -23.61 2.09 -1.10
C HIS A 23 -23.95 0.79 -0.37
N ASN A 24 -25.23 0.44 -0.23
CA ASN A 24 -25.62 -0.86 0.35
C ASN A 24 -25.05 -2.05 -0.45
N TYR A 25 -25.03 -1.96 -1.78
CA TYR A 25 -24.40 -2.98 -2.63
C TYR A 25 -22.89 -3.06 -2.44
N ILE A 26 -22.21 -1.91 -2.35
CA ILE A 26 -20.75 -1.86 -2.15
C ILE A 26 -20.37 -2.43 -0.78
N ALA A 27 -21.01 -1.97 0.29
CA ALA A 27 -20.74 -2.46 1.64
C ALA A 27 -20.93 -3.99 1.74
N LYS A 28 -22.03 -4.51 1.18
CA LYS A 28 -22.29 -5.95 1.10
C LYS A 28 -21.21 -6.70 0.31
N SER A 29 -20.79 -6.16 -0.84
CA SER A 29 -19.73 -6.75 -1.68
C SER A 29 -18.38 -6.79 -0.97
N LEU A 30 -18.12 -5.84 -0.07
CA LEU A 30 -16.92 -5.78 0.78
C LEU A 30 -17.05 -6.60 2.08
N GLY A 31 -18.17 -7.30 2.31
CA GLY A 31 -18.37 -8.16 3.47
C GLY A 31 -18.81 -7.42 4.75
N TYR A 32 -19.23 -6.16 4.66
CA TYR A 32 -19.72 -5.40 5.81
C TYR A 32 -21.23 -5.54 6.00
N ASP A 33 -21.68 -5.76 7.26
CA ASP A 33 -23.09 -5.62 7.67
C ASP A 33 -23.39 -4.14 7.98
N TRP A 34 -23.34 -3.31 6.94
CA TRP A 34 -23.67 -1.88 7.02
C TRP A 34 -24.96 -1.57 6.28
N GLU A 35 -25.68 -0.57 6.76
CA GLU A 35 -26.84 -0.02 6.07
C GLU A 35 -26.62 1.47 5.78
N PHE A 36 -26.64 1.84 4.50
CA PHE A 36 -26.55 3.21 4.02
C PHE A 36 -27.94 3.85 3.94
N ARG A 37 -28.10 5.01 4.57
CA ARG A 37 -29.37 5.74 4.68
C ARG A 37 -29.26 7.17 4.15
N ALA A 38 -30.19 7.58 3.30
CA ALA A 38 -30.39 9.01 3.02
C ALA A 38 -31.25 9.59 4.15
N GLN A 39 -30.68 10.50 4.93
CA GLN A 39 -31.29 11.06 6.13
C GLN A 39 -31.48 12.57 5.98
N GLU A 40 -32.73 12.98 5.87
CA GLU A 40 -33.10 14.39 5.91
C GLU A 40 -32.69 14.97 7.27
N CYS A 41 -31.87 16.02 7.24
CA CYS A 41 -31.36 16.70 8.43
C CYS A 41 -31.76 18.17 8.34
N PRO A 42 -32.69 18.66 9.19
CA PRO A 42 -33.10 20.08 9.17
C PRO A 42 -32.00 21.05 9.64
N SER A 43 -30.99 20.56 10.37
CA SER A 43 -29.83 21.33 10.80
C SER A 43 -28.57 20.47 10.80
N VAL A 44 -27.40 21.12 10.87
CA VAL A 44 -26.09 20.43 10.93
C VAL A 44 -25.93 19.60 12.20
N GLU A 45 -26.54 20.02 13.31
CA GLU A 45 -26.52 19.30 14.59
C GLU A 45 -27.21 17.93 14.48
N HIS A 46 -28.26 17.82 13.65
CA HIS A 46 -28.91 16.53 13.40
C HIS A 46 -27.95 15.55 12.71
N ALA A 47 -27.18 16.03 11.73
CA ALA A 47 -26.16 15.22 11.07
C ALA A 47 -25.08 14.77 12.07
N ILE A 48 -24.57 15.68 12.90
CA ILE A 48 -23.53 15.38 13.89
C ILE A 48 -24.03 14.39 14.95
N ASN A 49 -25.28 14.51 15.39
CA ASN A 49 -25.88 13.56 16.33
C ASN A 49 -25.93 12.13 15.78
N LEU A 50 -26.10 11.96 14.47
CA LEU A 50 -26.00 10.65 13.81
C LEU A 50 -24.56 10.17 13.76
N PHE A 51 -23.62 11.05 13.39
CA PHE A 51 -22.21 10.70 13.24
C PHE A 51 -21.54 10.34 14.57
N ARG A 52 -22.00 10.91 15.69
CA ARG A 52 -21.50 10.59 17.04
C ARG A 52 -22.04 9.27 17.60
N GLN A 53 -22.96 8.58 16.93
CA GLN A 53 -23.43 7.28 17.40
C GLN A 53 -22.32 6.21 17.30
N PRO A 54 -22.25 5.26 18.25
CA PRO A 54 -21.29 4.14 18.18
C PRO A 54 -21.42 3.29 16.92
N THR A 55 -22.61 3.27 16.32
CA THR A 55 -22.92 2.53 15.10
C THR A 55 -22.56 3.27 13.81
N PHE A 56 -21.99 4.48 13.88
CA PHE A 56 -21.60 5.25 12.69
C PHE A 56 -20.40 4.64 11.97
N ALA A 57 -20.55 4.34 10.68
CA ALA A 57 -19.52 3.80 9.80
C ALA A 57 -18.93 4.83 8.82
N GLY A 58 -19.69 5.87 8.46
CA GLY A 58 -19.25 6.87 7.48
C GLY A 58 -20.39 7.77 7.00
N GLY A 59 -20.08 8.99 6.59
CA GLY A 59 -21.08 10.01 6.30
C GLY A 59 -20.75 10.84 5.07
N VAL A 60 -21.63 10.83 4.07
CA VAL A 60 -21.62 11.78 2.96
C VAL A 60 -22.41 13.01 3.37
N VAL A 61 -21.79 14.18 3.31
CA VAL A 61 -22.41 15.47 3.61
C VAL A 61 -22.67 16.22 2.30
N THR A 62 -23.92 16.63 2.08
CA THR A 62 -24.30 17.44 0.93
C THR A 62 -24.88 18.79 1.34
N MET A 63 -25.39 19.55 0.37
CA MET A 63 -26.00 20.86 0.59
C MET A 63 -27.08 20.81 1.69
N PRO A 64 -27.17 21.86 2.53
CA PRO A 64 -26.32 23.05 2.58
C PRO A 64 -25.09 22.92 3.50
N TYR A 65 -24.83 21.74 4.10
CA TYR A 65 -23.97 21.62 5.28
C TYR A 65 -22.48 21.41 5.01
N LYS A 66 -22.03 21.31 3.76
CA LYS A 66 -20.61 21.03 3.44
C LYS A 66 -19.63 22.01 4.10
N ARG A 67 -20.02 23.28 4.32
CA ARG A 67 -19.20 24.25 5.06
C ARG A 67 -19.44 24.15 6.57
N THR A 68 -20.70 24.23 7.01
CA THR A 68 -21.03 24.33 8.44
C THR A 68 -20.64 23.09 9.22
N ILE A 69 -20.63 21.89 8.61
CA ILE A 69 -20.24 20.65 9.31
C ILE A 69 -18.80 20.71 9.86
N MET A 70 -17.92 21.47 9.20
CA MET A 70 -16.49 21.52 9.51
C MET A 70 -16.22 21.97 10.96
N ASP A 71 -17.03 22.90 11.48
CA ASP A 71 -16.90 23.46 12.83
C ASP A 71 -17.34 22.49 13.94
N HIS A 72 -17.95 21.36 13.60
CA HIS A 72 -18.49 20.38 14.55
C HIS A 72 -17.71 19.06 14.59
N LEU A 73 -16.71 18.91 13.72
CA LEU A 73 -15.85 17.73 13.66
C LEU A 73 -14.65 17.89 14.59
N ASP A 74 -14.07 16.77 15.02
CA ASP A 74 -12.93 16.77 15.94
C ASP A 74 -11.62 17.11 15.20
N GLY A 75 -11.59 16.91 13.88
CA GLY A 75 -10.49 17.31 13.02
C GLY A 75 -10.87 17.37 11.54
N LEU A 76 -10.07 18.10 10.77
CA LEU A 76 -10.19 18.20 9.31
C LEU A 76 -8.85 17.84 8.70
N ASP A 77 -8.87 17.20 7.54
CA ASP A 77 -7.66 17.03 6.76
C ASP A 77 -7.31 18.30 5.95
N GLU A 78 -6.15 18.26 5.30
CA GLU A 78 -5.70 19.39 4.49
C GLU A 78 -6.65 19.70 3.32
N TYR A 79 -7.35 18.69 2.80
CA TYR A 79 -8.24 18.84 1.64
C TYR A 79 -9.51 19.59 2.05
N ALA A 80 -10.20 19.17 3.11
CA ALA A 80 -11.37 19.89 3.62
C ALA A 80 -11.04 21.33 4.03
N THR A 81 -9.86 21.53 4.61
CA THR A 81 -9.35 22.86 5.02
C THR A 81 -9.11 23.75 3.81
N LYS A 82 -8.28 23.33 2.84
CA LYS A 82 -7.95 24.11 1.64
C LYS A 82 -9.18 24.40 0.77
N LEU A 83 -10.09 23.44 0.65
CA LEU A 83 -11.30 23.53 -0.17
C LEU A 83 -12.45 24.29 0.52
N ALA A 84 -12.31 24.57 1.82
CA ALA A 84 -13.34 25.14 2.66
C ALA A 84 -14.69 24.43 2.47
N ALA A 85 -14.65 23.09 2.42
CA ALA A 85 -15.82 22.24 2.24
C ALA A 85 -15.50 20.79 2.60
N CYS A 86 -16.35 20.18 3.43
CA CYS A 86 -16.31 18.77 3.80
C CYS A 86 -17.52 18.05 3.19
N ASN A 87 -17.29 17.10 2.27
CA ASN A 87 -18.35 16.26 1.69
C ASN A 87 -18.36 14.83 2.28
N ASN A 88 -17.36 14.48 3.09
CA ASN A 88 -17.18 13.14 3.61
C ASN A 88 -16.65 13.17 5.04
N VAL A 89 -17.31 12.45 5.94
CA VAL A 89 -16.99 12.32 7.37
C VAL A 89 -16.72 10.85 7.67
N TYR A 90 -15.69 10.58 8.45
CA TYR A 90 -15.28 9.25 8.84
C TYR A 90 -14.83 9.23 10.30
N ARG A 91 -14.79 8.04 10.89
CA ARG A 91 -14.20 7.82 12.22
C ARG A 91 -12.76 7.37 12.04
N SER A 92 -11.80 8.14 12.55
CA SER A 92 -10.39 7.74 12.54
C SER A 92 -10.10 6.63 13.56
N SER A 93 -8.91 6.03 13.48
CA SER A 93 -8.46 4.94 14.36
C SER A 93 -8.42 5.35 15.84
N ASP A 94 -8.19 6.63 16.14
CA ASP A 94 -8.29 7.23 17.48
C ASP A 94 -9.74 7.44 17.97
N GLY A 95 -10.74 7.03 17.17
CA GLY A 95 -12.16 7.15 17.47
C GLY A 95 -12.77 8.52 17.17
N GLN A 96 -11.98 9.51 16.75
CA GLN A 96 -12.43 10.88 16.48
C GLN A 96 -13.19 10.97 15.15
N LEU A 97 -14.10 11.95 15.05
CA LEU A 97 -14.80 12.28 13.81
C LEU A 97 -13.98 13.27 12.99
N ARG A 98 -13.54 12.83 11.81
CA ARG A 98 -12.74 13.64 10.90
C ARG A 98 -13.48 13.93 9.60
N GLY A 99 -13.22 15.10 9.04
CA GLY A 99 -13.79 15.56 7.78
C GLY A 99 -12.77 15.65 6.65
N THR A 100 -13.19 15.26 5.45
CA THR A 100 -12.44 15.41 4.21
C THR A 100 -13.35 15.90 3.07
N ASN A 101 -12.73 16.20 1.94
CA ASN A 101 -13.41 16.39 0.67
C ASN A 101 -12.95 15.33 -0.33
N THR A 102 -13.87 14.60 -0.97
CA THR A 102 -13.57 13.59 -1.99
C THR A 102 -13.95 14.04 -3.41
N ASP A 103 -14.55 15.22 -3.58
CA ASP A 103 -14.94 15.75 -4.89
C ASP A 103 -13.68 15.96 -5.77
N TRP A 104 -12.58 16.41 -5.16
CA TRP A 104 -11.31 16.63 -5.87
C TRP A 104 -10.68 15.33 -6.42
N ARG A 105 -10.79 14.22 -5.67
CA ARG A 105 -10.40 12.88 -6.13
C ARG A 105 -11.24 12.42 -7.30
N GLY A 106 -12.54 12.70 -7.23
CA GLY A 106 -13.48 12.50 -8.34
C GLY A 106 -13.00 13.16 -9.63
N ILE A 107 -12.66 14.44 -9.55
CA ILE A 107 -12.18 15.24 -10.68
C ILE A 107 -10.81 14.72 -11.17
N GLU A 108 -9.86 14.47 -10.26
CA GLU A 108 -8.51 14.01 -10.58
C GLU A 108 -8.55 12.67 -11.34
N GLY A 109 -9.29 11.70 -10.81
CA GLY A 109 -9.42 10.38 -11.42
C GLY A 109 -10.04 10.44 -12.81
N CYS A 110 -11.10 11.22 -12.99
CA CYS A 110 -11.75 11.40 -14.29
C CYS A 110 -10.84 12.05 -15.33
N LEU A 111 -10.16 13.15 -14.98
CA LEU A 111 -9.27 13.84 -15.90
C LEU A 111 -8.10 12.95 -16.31
N LEU A 112 -7.44 12.29 -15.35
CA LEU A 112 -6.26 11.44 -15.62
C LEU A 112 -6.62 10.15 -16.36
N SER A 113 -7.77 9.54 -16.07
CA SER A 113 -8.24 8.36 -16.81
C SER A 113 -8.57 8.70 -18.26
N ALA A 114 -8.93 9.96 -18.53
CA ALA A 114 -9.16 10.44 -19.89
C ALA A 114 -7.84 10.80 -20.61
N SER A 115 -6.95 11.58 -20.00
CA SER A 115 -5.62 11.88 -20.54
C SER A 115 -4.75 12.52 -19.48
N THR A 116 -3.46 12.19 -19.46
CA THR A 116 -2.46 12.80 -18.57
C THR A 116 -1.69 13.96 -19.21
N GLU A 117 -1.87 14.23 -20.50
CA GLU A 117 -1.08 15.20 -21.27
C GLU A 117 -1.39 16.67 -20.94
N GLY A 118 -2.45 16.92 -20.18
CA GLY A 118 -2.85 18.27 -19.75
C GLY A 118 -2.11 18.78 -18.51
N LYS A 119 -1.30 17.95 -17.86
CA LYS A 119 -0.50 18.37 -16.70
C LYS A 119 0.38 19.56 -17.06
N GLY A 120 0.40 20.59 -16.21
CA GLY A 120 1.15 21.82 -16.45
C GLY A 120 0.54 22.79 -17.47
N LYS A 121 -0.49 22.38 -18.23
CA LYS A 121 -1.14 23.22 -19.25
C LYS A 121 -2.24 24.10 -18.63
N PRO A 122 -2.67 25.19 -19.31
CA PRO A 122 -3.80 26.00 -18.85
C PRO A 122 -5.10 25.19 -18.76
N ALA A 123 -6.02 25.63 -17.90
CA ALA A 123 -7.30 24.96 -17.69
C ALA A 123 -8.46 25.96 -17.56
N VAL A 124 -9.69 25.49 -17.77
CA VAL A 124 -10.92 26.28 -17.59
C VAL A 124 -11.81 25.62 -16.55
N VAL A 125 -12.40 26.41 -15.66
CA VAL A 125 -13.49 25.99 -14.77
C VAL A 125 -14.73 26.84 -15.04
N ILE A 126 -15.86 26.17 -15.26
CA ILE A 126 -17.16 26.83 -15.45
C ILE A 126 -17.92 26.81 -14.12
N GLY A 127 -18.18 28.00 -13.56
CA GLY A 127 -18.82 28.20 -12.25
C GLY A 127 -17.86 28.68 -11.15
N ALA A 128 -18.41 29.27 -10.09
CA ALA A 128 -17.66 29.72 -8.90
C ALA A 128 -18.16 29.09 -7.58
N GLY A 129 -18.94 28.01 -7.67
CA GLY A 129 -19.60 27.35 -6.53
C GLY A 129 -18.71 26.36 -5.75
N GLY A 130 -19.34 25.46 -4.98
CA GLY A 130 -18.64 24.49 -4.13
C GLY A 130 -17.73 23.52 -4.88
N ALA A 131 -18.19 22.96 -6.00
CA ALA A 131 -17.41 22.06 -6.83
C ALA A 131 -16.27 22.78 -7.57
N CYS A 132 -16.37 24.09 -7.81
CA CYS A 132 -15.30 24.88 -8.41
C CYS A 132 -14.03 24.88 -7.55
N ARG A 133 -14.16 24.95 -6.23
CA ARG A 133 -12.99 24.86 -5.32
C ARG A 133 -12.25 23.53 -5.47
N ALA A 134 -12.99 22.42 -5.56
CA ALA A 134 -12.40 21.10 -5.81
C ALA A 134 -11.71 21.04 -7.18
N ALA A 135 -12.31 21.63 -8.21
CA ALA A 135 -11.71 21.72 -9.54
C ALA A 135 -10.40 22.54 -9.54
N ILE A 136 -10.40 23.71 -8.90
CA ILE A 136 -9.20 24.57 -8.78
C ILE A 136 -8.08 23.82 -8.05
N PHE A 137 -8.38 23.19 -6.92
CA PHE A 137 -7.40 22.39 -6.18
C PHE A 137 -6.80 21.29 -7.05
N THR A 138 -7.65 20.50 -7.71
CA THR A 138 -7.18 19.41 -8.57
C THR A 138 -6.32 19.94 -9.71
N LEU A 139 -6.80 20.95 -10.45
CA LEU A 139 -6.08 21.50 -11.57
C LEU A 139 -4.74 22.11 -11.14
N HIS A 140 -4.70 22.87 -10.05
CA HIS A 140 -3.50 23.55 -9.59
C HIS A 140 -2.51 22.61 -8.86
N GLU A 141 -2.92 22.04 -7.74
CA GLU A 141 -2.03 21.30 -6.84
C GLU A 141 -1.71 19.90 -7.35
N ARG A 142 -2.68 19.25 -7.99
CA ARG A 142 -2.53 17.86 -8.43
C ARG A 142 -2.00 17.76 -9.85
N LEU A 143 -2.40 18.68 -10.72
CA LEU A 143 -2.07 18.64 -12.15
C LEU A 143 -1.11 19.74 -12.59
N GLY A 144 -0.78 20.71 -11.73
CA GLY A 144 0.17 21.78 -12.04
C GLY A 144 -0.35 22.78 -13.07
N CYS A 145 -1.65 22.82 -13.36
CA CYS A 145 -2.23 23.68 -14.38
C CYS A 145 -2.08 25.16 -14.02
N SER A 146 -1.63 25.95 -14.99
CA SER A 146 -1.53 27.40 -14.87
C SER A 146 -1.49 28.05 -16.27
N PRO A 147 -2.18 29.19 -16.48
CA PRO A 147 -3.21 29.77 -15.61
C PRO A 147 -4.50 28.92 -15.59
N ILE A 148 -5.36 29.18 -14.61
CA ILE A 148 -6.73 28.64 -14.57
C ILE A 148 -7.73 29.76 -14.86
N TYR A 149 -8.49 29.59 -15.93
CA TYR A 149 -9.54 30.52 -16.35
C TYR A 149 -10.86 30.17 -15.68
N ILE A 150 -11.47 31.12 -14.99
CA ILE A 150 -12.78 30.98 -14.36
C ILE A 150 -13.81 31.68 -15.23
N VAL A 151 -14.88 30.97 -15.57
CA VAL A 151 -16.03 31.51 -16.32
C VAL A 151 -17.27 31.38 -15.45
N ASN A 152 -17.80 32.49 -14.97
CA ASN A 152 -18.99 32.52 -14.12
C ASN A 152 -19.92 33.67 -14.52
N ARG A 153 -21.23 33.51 -14.30
CA ARG A 153 -22.22 34.56 -14.60
C ARG A 153 -22.19 35.71 -13.58
N ASP A 154 -21.76 35.43 -12.36
CA ASP A 154 -21.75 36.37 -11.24
C ASP A 154 -20.31 36.80 -10.92
N ALA A 155 -20.04 38.09 -11.06
CA ALA A 155 -18.70 38.65 -10.84
C ALA A 155 -18.34 38.78 -9.35
N ASP A 156 -19.33 38.98 -8.48
CA ASP A 156 -19.12 39.10 -7.05
C ASP A 156 -18.79 37.73 -6.44
N GLU A 157 -19.44 36.66 -6.91
CA GLU A 157 -19.07 35.28 -6.57
C GLU A 157 -17.63 34.97 -6.98
N THR A 158 -17.21 35.37 -8.18
CA THR A 158 -15.83 35.15 -8.66
C THR A 158 -14.83 35.95 -7.85
N ALA A 159 -15.14 37.21 -7.50
CA ALA A 159 -14.27 38.04 -6.67
C ALA A 159 -14.11 37.44 -5.26
N ALA A 160 -15.18 36.92 -4.68
CA ALA A 160 -15.16 36.22 -3.39
C ALA A 160 -14.30 34.94 -3.47
N LEU A 161 -14.47 34.13 -4.52
CA LEU A 161 -13.66 32.95 -4.78
C LEU A 161 -12.18 33.30 -4.89
N PHE A 162 -11.83 34.36 -5.61
CA PHE A 162 -10.43 34.78 -5.80
C PHE A 162 -9.79 35.22 -4.49
N LYS A 163 -10.55 35.93 -3.65
CA LYS A 163 -10.11 36.34 -2.31
C LYS A 163 -9.87 35.13 -1.41
N GLU A 164 -10.81 34.18 -1.35
CA GLU A 164 -10.69 32.95 -0.57
C GLU A 164 -9.51 32.10 -1.05
N THR A 165 -9.37 31.94 -2.37
CA THR A 165 -8.29 31.15 -2.95
C THR A 165 -6.92 31.80 -2.71
N LYS A 166 -6.80 33.13 -2.80
CA LYS A 166 -5.54 33.83 -2.47
C LYS A 166 -5.11 33.66 -1.00
N GLN A 167 -6.05 33.39 -0.09
CA GLN A 167 -5.74 33.12 1.31
C GLN A 167 -5.27 31.66 1.51
N ASN A 168 -5.77 30.73 0.70
CA ASN A 168 -5.55 29.29 0.89
C ASN A 168 -4.35 28.73 0.08
N TYR A 169 -3.86 29.48 -0.92
CA TYR A 169 -2.77 29.06 -1.80
C TYR A 169 -1.61 30.06 -1.77
N GLU A 170 -0.37 29.57 -1.89
CA GLU A 170 0.84 30.41 -2.00
C GLU A 170 0.81 31.24 -3.31
N GLN A 171 1.74 32.21 -3.46
CA GLN A 171 1.74 33.20 -4.55
C GLN A 171 1.82 32.65 -6.00
N SER A 172 1.83 31.33 -6.19
CA SER A 172 1.97 30.64 -7.48
C SER A 172 0.65 30.45 -8.26
N LEU A 173 -0.52 30.57 -7.63
CA LEU A 173 -1.80 30.33 -8.31
C LEU A 173 -2.25 31.54 -9.14
N GLN A 174 -2.39 31.34 -10.46
CA GLN A 174 -2.89 32.33 -11.41
C GLN A 174 -4.33 32.03 -11.81
N LEU A 175 -5.29 32.70 -11.17
CA LEU A 175 -6.69 32.71 -11.57
C LEU A 175 -7.01 33.93 -12.44
N VAL A 176 -7.77 33.72 -13.53
CA VAL A 176 -8.20 34.79 -14.43
C VAL A 176 -9.70 34.67 -14.68
N HIS A 177 -10.46 35.73 -14.38
CA HIS A 177 -11.90 35.77 -14.67
C HIS A 177 -12.10 36.13 -16.14
N VAL A 178 -12.78 35.26 -16.89
CA VAL A 178 -13.05 35.46 -18.32
C VAL A 178 -14.54 35.68 -18.51
N GLN A 179 -14.88 36.88 -18.96
CA GLN A 179 -16.24 37.41 -19.03
C GLN A 179 -16.74 37.60 -20.46
N SER A 180 -15.86 37.63 -21.45
CA SER A 180 -16.24 37.86 -22.85
C SER A 180 -15.49 36.97 -23.85
N VAL A 181 -16.04 36.82 -25.06
CA VAL A 181 -15.45 36.02 -26.14
C VAL A 181 -14.15 36.64 -26.63
N GLU A 182 -14.06 37.97 -26.65
CA GLU A 182 -12.88 38.72 -27.10
C GLU A 182 -11.68 38.45 -26.19
N GLN A 183 -11.92 38.27 -24.89
CA GLN A 183 -10.85 37.94 -23.94
C GLN A 183 -10.19 36.59 -24.27
N VAL A 184 -10.96 35.61 -24.79
CA VAL A 184 -10.45 34.27 -25.11
C VAL A 184 -9.37 34.30 -26.20
N GLN A 185 -9.44 35.24 -27.15
CA GLN A 185 -8.54 35.29 -28.31
C GLN A 185 -7.07 35.54 -27.94
N GLY A 186 -6.79 36.09 -26.77
CA GLY A 186 -5.44 36.36 -26.27
C GLY A 186 -4.91 35.36 -25.22
N LEU A 187 -5.71 34.35 -24.86
CA LEU A 187 -5.38 33.42 -23.79
C LEU A 187 -4.66 32.18 -24.32
N ALA A 188 -3.77 31.62 -23.51
CA ALA A 188 -3.17 30.33 -23.81
C ALA A 188 -4.24 29.23 -23.84
N ALA A 189 -4.20 28.36 -24.85
CA ALA A 189 -5.20 27.32 -25.04
C ALA A 189 -5.24 26.36 -23.83
N ALA A 190 -6.46 26.14 -23.32
CA ALA A 190 -6.67 25.22 -22.22
C ALA A 190 -6.72 23.77 -22.70
N TYR A 191 -6.19 22.85 -21.88
CA TYR A 191 -6.27 21.41 -22.15
C TYR A 191 -7.35 20.73 -21.31
N TYR A 192 -7.54 21.16 -20.06
CA TYR A 192 -8.62 20.67 -19.20
C TYR A 192 -9.73 21.70 -19.06
N ILE A 193 -10.98 21.25 -19.19
CA ILE A 193 -12.18 22.04 -18.91
C ILE A 193 -13.04 21.29 -17.89
N VAL A 194 -13.41 21.94 -16.80
CA VAL A 194 -14.27 21.34 -15.74
C VAL A 194 -15.54 22.16 -15.56
N GLY A 195 -16.69 21.59 -15.92
CA GLY A 195 -18.02 22.13 -15.63
C GLY A 195 -18.40 21.86 -14.17
N THR A 196 -18.82 22.90 -13.44
CA THR A 196 -19.21 22.81 -12.03
C THR A 196 -20.55 23.45 -11.70
N VAL A 197 -21.37 23.68 -12.73
CA VAL A 197 -22.70 24.29 -12.64
C VAL A 197 -23.81 23.28 -12.94
N PRO A 198 -25.03 23.46 -12.42
CA PRO A 198 -26.19 22.70 -12.87
C PRO A 198 -26.48 22.91 -14.37
N ASP A 199 -27.01 21.90 -15.06
CA ASP A 199 -27.46 22.02 -16.45
C ASP A 199 -28.83 22.72 -16.55
N ALA A 200 -28.88 23.99 -16.14
CA ALA A 200 -30.03 24.85 -16.33
C ALA A 200 -30.06 25.42 -17.77
N GLU A 201 -31.25 25.70 -18.28
CA GLU A 201 -31.37 26.43 -19.55
C GLU A 201 -30.98 27.90 -19.33
N PRO A 202 -30.02 28.44 -20.11
CA PRO A 202 -29.61 29.82 -19.96
C PRO A 202 -30.73 30.76 -20.44
N THR A 203 -31.20 31.62 -19.56
CA THR A 203 -32.28 32.59 -19.84
C THR A 203 -31.82 34.03 -19.63
N ALA A 204 -30.89 34.25 -18.71
CA ALA A 204 -30.32 35.57 -18.46
C ALA A 204 -29.17 35.89 -19.44
N PRO A 205 -28.95 37.17 -19.79
CA PRO A 205 -27.84 37.59 -20.65
C PRO A 205 -26.47 37.08 -20.17
N GLU A 206 -26.23 37.08 -18.87
CA GLU A 206 -24.98 36.65 -18.25
C GLU A 206 -24.77 35.13 -18.37
N GLU A 207 -25.86 34.35 -18.31
CA GLU A 207 -25.82 32.89 -18.53
C GLU A 207 -25.51 32.56 -19.99
N LEU A 208 -26.17 33.27 -20.92
CA LEU A 208 -25.89 33.14 -22.35
C LEU A 208 -24.44 33.51 -22.66
N GLN A 209 -23.89 34.54 -22.01
CA GLN A 209 -22.50 34.95 -22.14
C GLN A 209 -21.53 33.84 -21.70
N VAL A 210 -21.79 33.15 -20.58
CA VAL A 210 -20.97 32.00 -20.12
C VAL A 210 -20.90 30.91 -21.19
N HIS A 211 -22.02 30.57 -21.82
CA HIS A 211 -22.05 29.58 -22.89
C HIS A 211 -21.28 30.03 -24.15
N GLN A 212 -21.35 31.32 -24.49
CA GLN A 212 -20.57 31.88 -25.60
C GLN A 212 -19.07 31.82 -25.33
N VAL A 213 -18.63 32.18 -24.11
CA VAL A 213 -17.23 32.09 -23.68
C VAL A 213 -16.73 30.65 -23.69
N LEU A 214 -17.51 29.70 -23.17
CA LEU A 214 -17.18 28.27 -23.25
C LEU A 214 -16.99 27.81 -24.70
N ASN A 215 -17.93 28.17 -25.60
CA ASN A 215 -17.81 27.81 -27.02
C ASN A 215 -16.53 28.37 -27.65
N ALA A 216 -16.16 29.61 -27.31
CA ALA A 216 -14.93 30.22 -27.78
C ALA A 216 -13.68 29.46 -27.31
N PHE A 217 -13.63 29.00 -26.05
CA PHE A 217 -12.54 28.14 -25.56
C PHE A 217 -12.47 26.81 -26.31
N LEU A 218 -13.63 26.18 -26.53
CA LEU A 218 -13.70 24.90 -27.24
C LEU A 218 -13.25 25.00 -28.70
N GLU A 219 -13.52 26.14 -29.35
CA GLU A 219 -13.16 26.44 -30.73
C GLU A 219 -11.69 26.81 -30.87
N ALA A 220 -11.17 27.67 -29.98
CA ALA A 220 -9.80 28.17 -30.04
C ALA A 220 -8.72 27.11 -29.83
N ALA A 221 -9.02 26.02 -29.12
CA ALA A 221 -8.05 24.97 -28.85
C ALA A 221 -7.71 24.17 -30.13
N VAL A 222 -6.47 24.28 -30.61
CA VAL A 222 -5.98 23.49 -31.75
C VAL A 222 -5.85 22.01 -31.38
N GLU A 223 -5.26 21.74 -30.22
CA GLU A 223 -5.21 20.42 -29.58
C GLU A 223 -6.48 20.25 -28.73
N LYS A 224 -7.31 19.26 -29.04
CA LYS A 224 -8.54 18.98 -28.28
C LYS A 224 -8.20 18.17 -27.03
N GLY A 225 -8.44 18.74 -25.86
CA GLY A 225 -8.16 18.11 -24.58
C GLY A 225 -9.36 17.40 -23.99
N VAL A 226 -9.47 17.44 -22.66
CA VAL A 226 -10.52 16.76 -21.89
C VAL A 226 -11.49 17.77 -21.29
N LEU A 227 -12.79 17.55 -21.53
CA LEU A 227 -13.88 18.25 -20.87
C LEU A 227 -14.58 17.29 -19.91
N LEU A 228 -14.53 17.59 -18.63
CA LEU A 228 -15.32 16.95 -17.58
C LEU A 228 -16.48 17.88 -17.22
N ASP A 229 -17.68 17.34 -17.06
CA ASP A 229 -18.77 18.07 -16.41
C ASP A 229 -19.20 17.34 -15.13
N MET A 230 -19.10 18.01 -13.98
CA MET A 230 -19.53 17.47 -12.69
C MET A 230 -21.04 17.27 -12.62
N CYS A 231 -21.81 17.96 -13.46
CA CYS A 231 -23.25 17.77 -13.54
C CYS A 231 -23.56 16.39 -14.15
N PHE A 232 -24.39 15.61 -13.47
CA PHE A 232 -24.80 14.27 -13.88
C PHE A 232 -26.32 14.17 -14.18
N LYS A 233 -27.05 15.29 -14.09
CA LYS A 233 -28.49 15.37 -14.37
C LYS A 233 -28.78 16.57 -15.28
N PRO A 234 -29.08 16.34 -16.58
CA PRO A 234 -29.11 15.04 -17.27
C PRO A 234 -27.70 14.45 -17.44
N ARG A 235 -27.60 13.16 -17.75
CA ARG A 235 -26.32 12.46 -17.96
C ARG A 235 -25.46 13.07 -19.07
N ASN A 236 -26.10 13.54 -20.15
CA ASN A 236 -25.46 14.22 -21.27
C ASN A 236 -25.90 15.69 -21.26
N THR A 237 -25.09 16.55 -20.64
CA THR A 237 -25.39 17.98 -20.41
C THR A 237 -25.17 18.83 -21.67
N ARG A 238 -25.61 20.09 -21.65
CA ARG A 238 -25.36 21.04 -22.75
C ARG A 238 -23.86 21.29 -22.95
N ILE A 239 -23.09 21.36 -21.87
CA ILE A 239 -21.63 21.55 -21.90
C ILE A 239 -20.95 20.33 -22.55
N LEU A 240 -21.32 19.11 -22.17
CA LEU A 240 -20.78 17.89 -22.78
C LEU A 240 -21.13 17.81 -24.27
N ARG A 241 -22.37 18.12 -24.65
CA ARG A 241 -22.77 18.17 -26.07
C ARG A 241 -21.94 19.19 -26.86
N ALA A 242 -21.70 20.37 -26.30
CA ALA A 242 -20.90 21.41 -26.95
C ALA A 242 -19.45 20.99 -27.15
N GLY A 243 -18.84 20.34 -26.16
CA GLY A 243 -17.47 19.80 -26.24
C GLY A 243 -17.36 18.69 -27.29
N LYS A 244 -18.28 17.71 -27.23
CA LYS A 244 -18.31 16.58 -28.17
C LYS A 244 -18.49 17.05 -29.61
N ALA A 245 -19.35 18.03 -29.86
CA ALA A 245 -19.56 18.61 -31.19
C ALA A 245 -18.30 19.26 -31.78
N ARG A 246 -17.32 19.61 -30.93
CA ARG A 246 -16.04 20.24 -31.31
C ARG A 246 -14.84 19.29 -31.17
N GLY A 247 -15.10 17.99 -31.01
CA GLY A 247 -14.06 16.96 -30.97
C GLY A 247 -13.31 16.83 -29.63
N TRP A 248 -13.80 17.44 -28.55
CA TRP A 248 -13.21 17.25 -27.22
C TRP A 248 -13.52 15.87 -26.66
N LYS A 249 -12.57 15.29 -25.92
CA LYS A 249 -12.82 14.09 -25.12
C LYS A 249 -13.69 14.48 -23.93
N THR A 250 -14.90 13.96 -23.87
CA THR A 250 -15.88 14.33 -22.83
C THR A 250 -15.98 13.23 -21.78
N VAL A 251 -16.06 13.63 -20.51
CA VAL A 251 -16.19 12.74 -19.34
C VAL A 251 -17.46 13.12 -18.58
N GLU A 252 -18.30 12.13 -18.30
CA GLU A 252 -19.61 12.34 -17.68
C GLU A 252 -19.50 12.48 -16.16
N GLY A 253 -20.34 13.32 -15.53
CA GLY A 253 -20.34 13.50 -14.09
C GLY A 253 -20.68 12.24 -13.29
N THR A 254 -21.26 11.22 -13.92
CA THR A 254 -21.48 9.91 -13.30
C THR A 254 -20.19 9.15 -13.03
N GLU A 255 -19.11 9.42 -13.77
CA GLU A 255 -17.81 8.77 -13.56
C GLU A 255 -17.10 9.31 -12.31
N VAL A 256 -17.29 10.60 -12.01
CA VAL A 256 -16.79 11.25 -10.79
C VAL A 256 -17.26 10.51 -9.55
N ILE A 257 -18.52 10.04 -9.58
CA ILE A 257 -19.17 9.30 -8.48
C ILE A 257 -18.38 8.03 -8.11
N GLY A 258 -17.75 7.35 -9.08
CA GLY A 258 -16.96 6.15 -8.81
C GLY A 258 -15.68 6.45 -8.02
N HIS A 259 -14.90 7.43 -8.50
CA HIS A 259 -13.65 7.83 -7.85
C HIS A 259 -13.87 8.43 -6.45
N GLN A 260 -14.91 9.26 -6.27
CA GLN A 260 -15.24 9.79 -4.93
C GLN A 260 -15.72 8.69 -3.96
N ILE A 261 -16.48 7.70 -4.43
CA ILE A 261 -16.90 6.55 -3.61
C ILE A 261 -15.72 5.70 -3.18
N HIS A 262 -14.78 5.45 -4.09
CA HIS A 262 -13.57 4.71 -3.76
C HIS A 262 -12.82 5.35 -2.59
N GLU A 263 -12.61 6.67 -2.63
CA GLU A 263 -11.96 7.40 -1.53
C GLU A 263 -12.81 7.40 -0.24
N GLN A 264 -14.13 7.51 -0.36
CA GLN A 264 -15.03 7.41 0.80
C GLN A 264 -14.87 6.08 1.54
N TYR A 265 -14.93 4.96 0.81
CA TYR A 265 -14.79 3.62 1.41
C TYR A 265 -13.38 3.37 1.93
N ARG A 266 -12.33 3.85 1.24
CA ARG A 266 -10.95 3.81 1.77
C ARG A 266 -10.86 4.41 3.17
N LEU A 267 -11.58 5.51 3.43
CA LEU A 267 -11.59 6.17 4.73
C LEU A 267 -12.55 5.52 5.74
N TRP A 268 -13.74 5.11 5.30
CA TRP A 268 -14.74 4.49 6.18
C TRP A 268 -14.32 3.12 6.68
N CYS A 269 -13.63 2.36 5.84
CA CYS A 269 -13.07 1.05 6.18
C CYS A 269 -11.74 1.15 6.93
N GLY A 270 -11.23 2.36 7.16
CA GLY A 270 -9.93 2.66 7.77
C GLY A 270 -8.82 2.84 6.73
N GLU A 271 -7.95 3.83 6.93
CA GLU A 271 -6.73 4.02 6.11
C GLU A 271 -5.78 2.81 6.17
N GLU A 272 -5.99 1.92 7.13
CA GLU A 272 -5.40 0.57 7.18
C GLU A 272 -5.88 -0.37 6.06
N GLN A 273 -6.66 0.09 5.08
CA GLN A 273 -6.88 -0.65 3.83
C GLN A 273 -6.03 -0.16 2.65
N THR A 274 -5.23 0.91 2.79
CA THR A 274 -4.18 1.23 1.80
C THR A 274 -2.85 0.52 2.07
N HIS A 275 -2.66 0.06 3.30
CA HIS A 275 -1.71 -1.00 3.64
C HIS A 275 -2.58 -2.24 3.78
N ALA A 276 -2.18 -3.44 3.35
CA ALA A 276 -2.99 -4.61 3.67
C ALA A 276 -2.89 -4.97 5.16
N GLY A 277 -2.93 -4.02 6.10
CA GLY A 277 -2.72 -4.22 7.53
C GLY A 277 -1.30 -4.62 7.96
N PHE A 278 -0.29 -4.47 7.09
CA PHE A 278 1.11 -4.72 7.46
C PHE A 278 1.72 -3.50 8.14
N GLU A 279 2.48 -3.75 9.20
CA GLU A 279 3.21 -2.73 9.97
C GLU A 279 4.70 -2.68 9.60
N GLY A 280 5.21 -3.71 8.91
CA GLY A 280 6.61 -3.79 8.53
C GLY A 280 6.87 -4.65 7.29
N VAL A 281 8.07 -4.54 6.76
CA VAL A 281 8.55 -5.21 5.55
C VAL A 281 9.99 -5.69 5.72
N GLU A 282 10.32 -6.82 5.13
CA GLU A 282 11.70 -7.28 4.96
C GLU A 282 12.24 -6.83 3.61
N ILE A 283 13.50 -6.41 3.56
CA ILE A 283 14.14 -5.97 2.30
C ILE A 283 15.16 -7.00 1.86
N PHE A 284 15.01 -7.49 0.62
CA PHE A 284 15.97 -8.38 -0.01
C PHE A 284 17.04 -7.61 -0.78
N TYR A 285 18.17 -8.27 -1.02
CA TYR A 285 19.20 -7.71 -1.89
C TYR A 285 18.66 -7.45 -3.30
N GLU A 286 17.82 -8.34 -3.81
CA GLU A 286 17.24 -8.27 -5.15
C GLU A 286 16.33 -7.03 -5.31
N ASP A 287 15.61 -6.64 -4.26
CA ASP A 287 14.78 -5.42 -4.26
C ASP A 287 15.65 -4.17 -4.44
N LEU A 288 16.77 -4.12 -3.70
CA LEU A 288 17.76 -3.05 -3.82
C LEU A 288 18.45 -3.06 -5.18
N GLU A 289 18.83 -4.24 -5.67
CA GLU A 289 19.53 -4.39 -6.94
C GLU A 289 18.65 -3.95 -8.12
N TYR A 290 17.36 -4.29 -8.09
CA TYR A 290 16.39 -3.88 -9.11
C TYR A 290 16.31 -2.37 -9.21
N LEU A 291 16.05 -1.68 -8.09
CA LEU A 291 15.97 -0.22 -8.06
C LEU A 291 17.32 0.46 -8.35
N ALA A 292 18.44 -0.15 -7.94
CA ALA A 292 19.77 0.37 -8.24
C ALA A 292 20.06 0.37 -9.74
N LYS A 293 19.61 -0.67 -10.47
CA LYS A 293 19.78 -0.76 -11.93
C LYS A 293 18.96 0.28 -12.69
N GLU A 294 17.81 0.70 -12.17
CA GLU A 294 17.05 1.82 -12.74
C GLU A 294 17.79 3.16 -12.63
N LYS A 295 18.75 3.26 -11.71
CA LYS A 295 19.55 4.47 -11.44
C LYS A 295 20.89 4.50 -12.19
N GLY A 296 21.25 3.42 -12.90
CA GLY A 296 22.50 3.31 -13.65
C GLY A 296 23.18 1.95 -13.46
N SER A 297 24.49 1.90 -13.70
CA SER A 297 25.27 0.68 -13.46
C SER A 297 25.29 0.32 -11.98
N LEU A 298 25.21 -0.97 -11.66
CA LEU A 298 25.26 -1.45 -10.29
C LEU A 298 26.59 -1.06 -9.61
N SER A 299 26.50 -0.27 -8.55
CA SER A 299 27.62 0.21 -7.73
C SER A 299 27.14 0.44 -6.30
N ASN A 300 28.05 0.74 -5.37
CA ASN A 300 27.66 1.08 -4.00
C ASN A 300 26.80 2.36 -3.96
N GLU A 301 27.10 3.33 -4.82
CA GLU A 301 26.37 4.59 -4.92
C GLU A 301 24.93 4.36 -5.39
N THR A 302 24.73 3.53 -6.41
CA THR A 302 23.37 3.21 -6.90
C THR A 302 22.59 2.38 -5.88
N LEU A 303 23.24 1.47 -5.15
CA LEU A 303 22.63 0.74 -4.02
C LEU A 303 22.22 1.68 -2.87
N PHE A 304 23.05 2.65 -2.49
CA PHE A 304 22.67 3.63 -1.46
C PHE A 304 21.50 4.50 -1.91
N ALA A 305 21.47 4.92 -3.18
CA ALA A 305 20.36 5.68 -3.73
C ALA A 305 19.05 4.86 -3.76
N ALA A 306 19.12 3.58 -4.11
CA ALA A 306 17.99 2.65 -4.02
C ALA A 306 17.50 2.51 -2.57
N ALA A 307 18.41 2.34 -1.60
CA ALA A 307 18.05 2.24 -0.19
C ALA A 307 17.32 3.50 0.33
N HIS A 308 17.75 4.70 -0.09
CA HIS A 308 17.07 5.94 0.27
C HIS A 308 15.65 6.03 -0.31
N GLU A 309 15.45 5.55 -1.53
CA GLU A 309 14.14 5.49 -2.14
C GLU A 309 13.23 4.50 -1.42
N ILE A 310 13.73 3.30 -1.11
CA ILE A 310 12.99 2.31 -0.32
C ILE A 310 12.58 2.90 1.03
N ARG A 311 13.51 3.54 1.76
CA ARG A 311 13.17 4.20 3.04
C ARG A 311 12.06 5.23 2.88
N THR A 312 12.14 6.07 1.83
CA THR A 312 11.12 7.08 1.52
C THR A 312 9.76 6.44 1.21
N MET A 313 9.73 5.32 0.49
CA MET A 313 8.51 4.56 0.23
C MET A 313 7.94 3.98 1.52
N CYS A 314 8.77 3.35 2.34
CA CYS A 314 8.36 2.81 3.64
C CYS A 314 7.80 3.92 4.56
N ASP A 315 8.44 5.09 4.63
CA ASP A 315 7.95 6.22 5.44
C ASP A 315 6.59 6.73 4.97
N ARG A 316 6.41 6.86 3.64
CA ARG A 316 5.13 7.26 3.04
C ARG A 316 4.01 6.28 3.38
N HIS A 317 4.35 5.01 3.55
CA HIS A 317 3.42 3.93 3.82
C HIS A 317 3.39 3.50 5.30
N GLY A 318 4.08 4.21 6.19
CA GLY A 318 4.14 3.85 7.62
C GLY A 318 4.69 2.45 7.89
N LEU A 319 5.56 1.93 7.03
CA LEU A 319 6.16 0.59 7.17
C LEU A 319 7.53 0.66 7.86
N GLU A 320 7.71 -0.17 8.89
CA GLU A 320 9.03 -0.41 9.48
C GLU A 320 9.83 -1.40 8.63
N VAL A 321 11.14 -1.17 8.48
CA VAL A 321 12.01 -2.17 7.84
C VAL A 321 12.48 -3.12 8.93
N ILE A 322 11.93 -4.34 8.93
CA ILE A 322 12.17 -5.36 9.97
C ILE A 322 13.63 -5.79 9.93
N GLY A 323 14.16 -6.05 8.73
CA GLY A 323 15.52 -6.51 8.52
C GLY A 323 15.91 -6.45 7.05
N LEU A 324 17.21 -6.52 6.82
CA LEU A 324 17.82 -6.63 5.51
C LEU A 324 18.35 -8.05 5.32
N GLN A 325 18.07 -8.68 4.18
CA GLN A 325 18.52 -10.04 3.86
C GLN A 325 19.55 -10.12 2.71
N PRO A 326 20.84 -9.75 2.91
CA PRO A 326 21.77 -9.64 1.79
C PRO A 326 22.99 -10.58 1.85
N PHE A 327 23.22 -11.27 2.98
CA PHE A 327 24.54 -11.84 3.29
C PHE A 327 24.62 -13.36 3.11
N LEU A 328 24.24 -13.79 1.91
CA LEU A 328 24.35 -15.18 1.44
C LEU A 328 25.82 -15.62 1.30
N PHE A 329 26.05 -16.93 1.51
CA PHE A 329 27.31 -17.62 1.22
C PHE A 329 28.50 -17.12 2.06
N TYR A 330 28.32 -17.08 3.39
CA TYR A 330 29.33 -16.48 4.27
C TYR A 330 30.02 -17.46 5.21
N GLU A 331 29.31 -18.27 6.00
CA GLU A 331 30.00 -19.05 7.02
C GLU A 331 30.84 -20.19 6.44
N GLY A 332 31.90 -20.55 7.17
CA GLY A 332 32.66 -21.77 6.92
C GLY A 332 33.58 -21.69 5.71
N LEU A 333 33.85 -20.51 5.18
CA LEU A 333 34.74 -20.33 4.02
C LEU A 333 36.16 -20.85 4.33
N ILE A 334 36.61 -21.81 3.53
CA ILE A 334 37.97 -22.38 3.62
C ILE A 334 39.00 -21.34 3.18
N ASP A 335 38.71 -20.62 2.10
CA ASP A 335 39.55 -19.51 1.63
C ASP A 335 39.37 -18.28 2.53
N ARG A 336 40.39 -18.01 3.36
CA ARG A 336 40.37 -16.87 4.28
C ARG A 336 40.51 -15.52 3.57
N ALA A 337 41.02 -15.46 2.34
CA ALA A 337 40.99 -14.24 1.54
C ALA A 337 39.56 -13.92 1.08
N GLN A 338 38.79 -14.94 0.69
CA GLN A 338 37.37 -14.78 0.36
C GLN A 338 36.56 -14.34 1.58
N HIS A 339 36.83 -14.93 2.76
CA HIS A 339 36.25 -14.47 4.03
C HIS A 339 36.48 -12.97 4.28
N GLU A 340 37.73 -12.51 4.14
CA GLU A 340 38.06 -11.10 4.32
C GLU A 340 37.33 -10.20 3.32
N GLN A 341 37.24 -10.61 2.05
CA GLN A 341 36.46 -9.87 1.04
C GLN A 341 34.97 -9.75 1.42
N ARG A 342 34.38 -10.83 1.97
CA ARG A 342 32.99 -10.81 2.46
C ARG A 342 32.82 -9.84 3.63
N LEU A 343 33.78 -9.77 4.55
CA LEU A 343 33.76 -8.79 5.65
C LEU A 343 33.85 -7.35 5.15
N GLN A 344 34.63 -7.08 4.09
CA GLN A 344 34.64 -5.75 3.48
C GLN A 344 33.28 -5.41 2.83
N LYS A 345 32.65 -6.38 2.16
CA LYS A 345 31.29 -6.22 1.61
C LYS A 345 30.25 -5.99 2.72
N LEU A 346 30.41 -6.61 3.88
CA LEU A 346 29.53 -6.43 5.03
C LEU A 346 29.43 -4.97 5.51
N LYS A 347 30.51 -4.20 5.39
CA LYS A 347 30.51 -2.76 5.73
C LYS A 347 29.57 -1.95 4.83
N VAL A 348 29.39 -2.36 3.58
CA VAL A 348 28.40 -1.77 2.67
C VAL A 348 26.98 -2.04 3.20
N TRP A 349 26.73 -3.26 3.68
CA TRP A 349 25.45 -3.62 4.28
C TRP A 349 25.14 -2.85 5.57
N PHE A 350 26.14 -2.56 6.40
CA PHE A 350 25.93 -1.70 7.58
C PHE A 350 25.42 -0.31 7.18
N ARG A 351 25.95 0.26 6.11
CA ARG A 351 25.48 1.56 5.61
C ARG A 351 24.08 1.48 5.05
N ILE A 352 23.75 0.42 4.31
CA ILE A 352 22.41 0.21 3.75
C ILE A 352 21.38 0.00 4.87
N ALA A 353 21.68 -0.83 5.87
CA ALA A 353 20.80 -1.07 7.02
C ALA A 353 20.46 0.25 7.74
N LYS A 354 21.47 1.10 7.99
CA LYS A 354 21.27 2.43 8.57
C LYS A 354 20.43 3.37 7.70
N ILE A 355 20.60 3.33 6.37
CA ILE A 355 19.76 4.11 5.45
C ILE A 355 18.30 3.64 5.50
N LEU A 356 18.09 2.32 5.52
CA LEU A 356 16.76 1.71 5.62
C LEU A 356 16.13 1.89 7.01
N GLY A 357 16.90 2.35 8.01
CA GLY A 357 16.42 2.53 9.37
C GLY A 357 16.27 1.23 10.15
N THR A 358 16.92 0.15 9.73
CA THR A 358 16.94 -1.14 10.45
C THR A 358 18.31 -1.37 11.06
N ASP A 359 18.34 -2.12 12.16
CA ASP A 359 19.55 -2.60 12.80
C ASP A 359 19.78 -4.11 12.59
N ILE A 360 18.93 -4.81 11.83
CA ILE A 360 19.05 -6.25 11.63
C ILE A 360 19.54 -6.59 10.22
N ILE A 361 20.55 -7.45 10.14
CA ILE A 361 20.99 -8.13 8.93
C ILE A 361 20.78 -9.65 9.09
N GLN A 362 20.02 -10.27 8.19
CA GLN A 362 19.86 -11.73 8.14
C GLN A 362 21.06 -12.38 7.46
N ILE A 363 21.52 -13.49 8.05
CA ILE A 363 22.57 -14.34 7.51
C ILE A 363 21.97 -15.74 7.36
N PRO A 364 21.55 -16.15 6.15
CA PRO A 364 21.08 -17.51 5.92
C PRO A 364 22.26 -18.47 5.87
N SER A 365 22.03 -19.72 6.28
CA SER A 365 23.06 -20.75 6.30
C SER A 365 23.59 -21.04 4.90
N ASN A 366 24.90 -21.31 4.79
CA ASN A 366 25.59 -21.58 3.55
C ASN A 366 25.15 -22.94 2.95
N PHE A 367 24.87 -22.90 1.65
CA PHE A 367 24.43 -24.05 0.86
C PHE A 367 25.31 -24.29 -0.38
N GLN A 368 26.52 -23.72 -0.42
CA GLN A 368 27.51 -24.06 -1.43
C GLN A 368 27.95 -25.52 -1.29
N SER A 369 28.23 -26.17 -2.43
CA SER A 369 28.69 -27.56 -2.48
C SER A 369 30.19 -27.72 -2.24
N ASP A 370 30.96 -26.64 -2.43
CA ASP A 370 32.42 -26.60 -2.34
C ASP A 370 32.91 -25.30 -1.69
N GLY A 371 34.21 -25.23 -1.40
CA GLY A 371 34.85 -24.04 -0.82
C GLY A 371 34.50 -23.75 0.65
N ILE A 372 33.69 -24.60 1.27
CA ILE A 372 33.21 -24.44 2.66
C ILE A 372 33.53 -25.66 3.52
N SER A 373 33.66 -25.44 4.83
CA SER A 373 33.99 -26.45 5.85
C SER A 373 32.82 -26.65 6.81
N GLY A 374 32.57 -27.92 7.17
CA GLY A 374 31.62 -28.29 8.23
C GLY A 374 32.19 -28.20 9.65
N ASP A 375 33.43 -27.71 9.82
CA ASP A 375 34.00 -27.49 11.14
C ASP A 375 33.24 -26.37 11.87
N ARG A 376 32.44 -26.77 12.87
CA ARG A 376 31.67 -25.84 13.68
C ARG A 376 32.52 -24.80 14.40
N ASN A 377 33.79 -25.09 14.71
CA ASN A 377 34.68 -24.09 15.31
C ASN A 377 34.97 -22.95 14.34
N LEU A 378 35.19 -23.26 13.06
CA LEU A 378 35.42 -22.27 12.01
C LEU A 378 34.16 -21.43 11.78
N ILE A 379 33.00 -22.08 11.61
CA ILE A 379 31.71 -21.38 11.44
C ILE A 379 31.45 -20.42 12.60
N VAL A 380 31.64 -20.88 13.84
CA VAL A 380 31.47 -20.01 15.03
C VAL A 380 32.48 -18.87 15.03
N ALA A 381 33.74 -19.11 14.65
CA ALA A 381 34.74 -18.06 14.57
C ALA A 381 34.36 -16.97 13.55
N ASP A 382 33.86 -17.36 12.38
CA ASP A 382 33.37 -16.43 11.35
C ASP A 382 32.21 -15.57 11.88
N MET A 383 31.22 -16.20 12.54
CA MET A 383 30.08 -15.49 13.11
C MET A 383 30.47 -14.56 14.27
N ILE A 384 31.45 -14.95 15.10
CA ILE A 384 31.99 -14.07 16.16
C ILE A 384 32.59 -12.81 15.56
N GLU A 385 33.33 -12.93 14.45
CA GLU A 385 33.94 -11.78 13.79
C GLU A 385 32.89 -10.80 13.25
N VAL A 386 31.85 -11.32 12.59
CA VAL A 386 30.71 -10.52 12.13
C VAL A 386 29.98 -9.83 13.28
N ALA A 387 29.66 -10.57 14.34
CA ALA A 387 29.02 -10.03 15.52
C ALA A 387 29.86 -8.91 16.15
N ASN A 388 31.17 -9.10 16.29
CA ASN A 388 32.08 -8.10 16.83
C ASN A 388 32.20 -6.85 15.95
N LEU A 389 32.06 -6.97 14.62
CA LEU A 389 32.00 -5.82 13.71
C LEU A 389 30.69 -5.05 13.91
N GLY A 390 29.54 -5.73 13.96
CA GLY A 390 28.25 -5.07 14.20
C GLY A 390 28.17 -4.36 15.55
N LEU A 391 28.84 -4.88 16.58
CA LEU A 391 28.94 -4.22 17.90
C LEU A 391 29.70 -2.88 17.86
N LYS A 392 30.54 -2.65 16.86
CA LYS A 392 31.29 -1.39 16.71
C LYS A 392 30.48 -0.31 15.99
N GLU A 393 29.35 -0.67 15.39
CA GLU A 393 28.50 0.26 14.67
C GLU A 393 27.64 1.08 15.64
N THR A 394 27.22 2.27 15.20
CA THR A 394 26.22 3.10 15.89
C THR A 394 25.11 3.47 14.90
N PRO A 395 23.84 3.08 15.14
CA PRO A 395 23.41 2.09 16.15
C PRO A 395 24.10 0.73 15.92
N VAL A 396 24.12 -0.12 16.97
CA VAL A 396 24.67 -1.47 16.90
C VAL A 396 23.91 -2.27 15.85
N ILE A 397 24.63 -2.97 14.97
CA ILE A 397 24.00 -3.89 14.01
C ILE A 397 23.88 -5.28 14.64
N ARG A 398 22.66 -5.81 14.60
CA ARG A 398 22.24 -7.16 15.00
C ARG A 398 22.22 -8.10 13.80
N PHE A 399 22.48 -9.38 14.06
CA PHE A 399 22.49 -10.43 13.05
C PHE A 399 21.50 -11.54 13.41
N ALA A 400 20.56 -11.80 12.50
CA ALA A 400 19.64 -12.92 12.60
C ALA A 400 20.19 -14.08 11.75
N TYR A 401 20.78 -15.08 12.39
CA TYR A 401 21.24 -16.28 11.70
C TYR A 401 20.07 -17.24 11.45
N GLU A 402 20.01 -17.84 10.27
CA GLU A 402 18.88 -18.67 9.86
C GLU A 402 19.37 -20.00 9.26
N ASN A 403 18.80 -21.13 9.69
CA ASN A 403 18.99 -22.39 8.98
C ASN A 403 18.07 -22.49 7.77
N LEU A 404 18.64 -22.82 6.62
CA LEU A 404 17.86 -23.22 5.44
C LEU A 404 17.63 -24.73 5.46
N ALA A 405 16.45 -25.21 5.07
CA ALA A 405 16.15 -26.65 5.01
C ALA A 405 17.07 -27.44 4.04
N TRP A 406 17.84 -26.72 3.24
CA TRP A 406 18.83 -27.20 2.28
C TRP A 406 20.26 -26.68 2.56
N GLY A 407 20.54 -26.09 3.72
CA GLY A 407 21.90 -25.71 4.12
C GLY A 407 22.85 -26.91 4.11
N THR A 408 24.12 -26.70 3.74
CA THR A 408 25.08 -27.81 3.55
C THR A 408 25.46 -28.45 4.88
N TYR A 409 25.75 -27.64 5.91
CA TYR A 409 26.16 -28.11 7.24
C TYR A 409 25.22 -27.68 8.36
N ILE A 410 24.52 -26.56 8.18
CA ILE A 410 23.55 -26.03 9.14
C ILE A 410 22.20 -26.08 8.45
N SER A 411 21.38 -27.07 8.77
CA SER A 411 20.11 -27.31 8.06
C SER A 411 18.90 -27.50 8.97
N THR A 412 19.13 -27.55 10.28
CA THR A 412 18.11 -27.71 11.32
C THR A 412 18.19 -26.52 12.28
N TRP A 413 17.11 -26.26 13.02
CA TRP A 413 17.15 -25.20 14.04
C TRP A 413 18.10 -25.58 15.17
N GLU A 414 18.31 -26.89 15.45
CA GLU A 414 19.25 -27.40 16.42
C GLU A 414 20.70 -27.02 16.05
N ASP A 415 21.06 -27.16 14.77
CA ASP A 415 22.37 -26.75 14.26
C ASP A 415 22.56 -25.24 14.41
N MET A 416 21.58 -24.44 13.95
CA MET A 416 21.61 -22.99 14.07
C MET A 416 21.73 -22.55 15.53
N TRP A 417 20.97 -23.19 16.44
CA TRP A 417 20.99 -22.85 17.84
C TRP A 417 22.34 -23.16 18.51
N ASP A 418 23.01 -24.26 18.15
CA ASP A 418 24.37 -24.52 18.63
C ASP A 418 25.34 -23.40 18.21
N ILE A 419 25.23 -22.91 16.97
CA ILE A 419 26.04 -21.77 16.50
C ILE A 419 25.72 -20.51 17.31
N VAL A 420 24.44 -20.11 17.40
CA VAL A 420 24.00 -18.91 18.14
C VAL A 420 24.48 -18.94 19.60
N ARG A 421 24.33 -20.09 20.28
CA ARG A 421 24.78 -20.28 21.65
C ARG A 421 26.29 -20.16 21.81
N ARG A 422 27.07 -20.64 20.83
CA ARG A 422 28.54 -20.64 20.89
C ARG A 422 29.16 -19.31 20.47
N VAL A 423 28.48 -18.54 19.61
CA VAL A 423 28.89 -17.17 19.26
C VAL A 423 28.78 -16.25 20.48
N ASP A 424 27.69 -16.41 21.25
CA ASP A 424 27.50 -15.74 22.55
C ASP A 424 27.79 -14.22 22.51
N ARG A 425 27.14 -13.51 21.58
CA ARG A 425 27.20 -12.05 21.47
C ARG A 425 25.81 -11.44 21.54
N PRO A 426 25.59 -10.33 22.25
CA PRO A 426 24.24 -9.80 22.48
C PRO A 426 23.53 -9.39 21.18
N ASN A 427 24.28 -8.98 20.16
CA ASN A 427 23.77 -8.62 18.84
C ASN A 427 23.69 -9.80 17.85
N PHE A 428 23.98 -11.03 18.27
CA PHE A 428 23.87 -12.22 17.43
C PHE A 428 22.76 -13.13 17.96
N GLY A 429 21.78 -13.40 17.11
CA GLY A 429 20.57 -14.15 17.39
C GLY A 429 20.13 -14.94 16.16
N CYS A 430 18.85 -15.31 16.11
CA CYS A 430 18.29 -16.09 15.01
C CYS A 430 16.98 -15.52 14.44
N CYS A 431 16.71 -15.91 13.20
CA CYS A 431 15.37 -15.94 12.62
C CYS A 431 14.84 -17.39 12.71
N LEU A 432 13.59 -17.57 13.16
CA LEU A 432 12.93 -18.88 13.11
C LEU A 432 11.89 -18.90 11.98
N ASP A 433 12.05 -19.82 11.03
CA ASP A 433 11.16 -19.96 9.88
C ASP A 433 10.39 -21.30 9.92
N THR A 434 9.06 -21.23 9.85
CA THR A 434 8.19 -22.41 9.83
C THR A 434 8.42 -23.30 8.60
N PHE A 435 8.67 -22.72 7.42
CA PHE A 435 8.97 -23.49 6.22
C PHE A 435 10.31 -24.21 6.36
N ASN A 436 11.35 -23.53 6.83
CA ASN A 436 12.66 -24.17 6.98
C ASN A 436 12.63 -25.33 8.00
N ILE A 437 11.95 -25.16 9.14
CA ILE A 437 11.82 -26.23 10.14
C ILE A 437 10.95 -27.38 9.64
N ALA A 438 9.71 -27.11 9.20
CA ALA A 438 8.80 -28.16 8.74
C ALA A 438 9.30 -28.81 7.44
N GLY A 439 9.83 -27.99 6.52
CA GLY A 439 10.42 -28.40 5.26
C GLY A 439 11.61 -29.34 5.42
N ARG A 440 12.37 -29.20 6.52
CA ARG A 440 13.48 -30.11 6.82
C ARG A 440 13.03 -31.38 7.53
N VAL A 441 12.28 -31.24 8.62
CA VAL A 441 12.02 -32.35 9.56
C VAL A 441 10.81 -33.17 9.15
N TRP A 442 9.80 -32.56 8.55
CA TRP A 442 8.50 -33.20 8.27
C TRP A 442 8.26 -33.46 6.78
N ALA A 443 8.66 -32.54 5.91
CA ALA A 443 8.38 -32.63 4.48
C ALA A 443 9.56 -33.13 3.66
N ASP A 444 9.25 -33.78 2.54
CA ASP A 444 10.21 -34.06 1.49
C ASP A 444 9.55 -33.93 0.11
N PRO A 445 9.82 -32.84 -0.64
CA PRO A 445 9.21 -32.64 -1.95
C PRO A 445 9.67 -33.67 -2.99
N ALA A 446 10.78 -34.39 -2.76
CA ALA A 446 11.25 -35.47 -3.64
C ALA A 446 10.67 -36.85 -3.27
N SER A 447 9.87 -36.93 -2.19
CA SER A 447 9.22 -38.17 -1.76
C SER A 447 7.83 -38.31 -2.38
N PRO A 448 7.42 -39.50 -2.84
CA PRO A 448 6.04 -39.76 -3.30
C PRO A 448 4.97 -39.46 -2.23
N SER A 449 5.30 -39.57 -0.94
CA SER A 449 4.36 -39.21 0.13
C SER A 449 4.29 -37.70 0.35
N GLY A 450 5.30 -36.93 -0.08
CA GLY A 450 5.54 -35.53 0.29
C GLY A 450 6.14 -35.37 1.68
N LYS A 451 6.43 -36.46 2.40
CA LYS A 451 6.90 -36.44 3.79
C LYS A 451 8.22 -37.19 3.96
N THR A 452 8.97 -36.80 4.98
CA THR A 452 10.08 -37.60 5.51
C THR A 452 9.55 -38.87 6.19
N PRO A 453 10.38 -39.92 6.35
CA PRO A 453 10.04 -41.04 7.23
C PRO A 453 9.79 -40.54 8.66
N ASN A 454 8.74 -41.04 9.33
CA ASN A 454 8.36 -40.65 10.70
C ASN A 454 8.01 -39.16 10.93
N ALA A 455 7.72 -38.41 9.86
CA ALA A 455 7.47 -36.97 9.87
C ALA A 455 6.71 -36.42 11.09
N ASP A 456 5.52 -36.97 11.40
CA ASP A 456 4.68 -36.47 12.49
C ASP A 456 5.31 -36.66 13.88
N MET A 457 6.02 -37.77 14.10
CA MET A 457 6.72 -38.04 15.36
C MET A 457 7.96 -37.13 15.50
N ASP A 458 8.73 -36.99 14.42
CA ASP A 458 10.00 -36.27 14.46
C ASP A 458 9.76 -34.76 14.60
N LEU A 459 8.77 -34.20 13.89
CA LEU A 459 8.39 -32.80 14.08
C LEU A 459 7.91 -32.52 15.49
N ARG A 460 7.08 -33.42 16.06
CA ARG A 460 6.60 -33.26 17.44
C ARG A 460 7.76 -33.20 18.43
N LYS A 461 8.71 -34.14 18.34
CA LYS A 461 9.91 -34.15 19.19
C LYS A 461 10.75 -32.90 19.00
N SER A 462 10.92 -32.46 17.74
CA SER A 462 11.70 -31.27 17.40
C SER A 462 11.06 -30.01 17.99
N ILE A 463 9.74 -29.82 17.87
CA ILE A 463 8.99 -28.71 18.51
C ILE A 463 9.08 -28.74 20.04
N GLU A 464 8.89 -29.93 20.65
CA GLU A 464 8.99 -30.11 22.10
C GLU A 464 10.41 -29.80 22.63
N SER A 465 11.44 -30.06 21.83
CA SER A 465 12.83 -29.72 22.14
C SER A 465 13.11 -28.23 21.95
N LEU A 466 12.63 -27.65 20.85
CA LEU A 466 12.78 -26.23 20.49
C LEU A 466 12.30 -25.33 21.62
N THR A 467 11.06 -25.56 22.07
CA THR A 467 10.40 -24.77 23.13
C THR A 467 11.10 -24.82 24.48
N LYS A 468 11.91 -25.85 24.74
CA LYS A 468 12.68 -26.01 25.98
C LYS A 468 14.11 -25.50 25.89
N THR A 469 14.60 -25.27 24.67
CA THR A 469 16.04 -25.09 24.41
C THR A 469 16.39 -23.69 23.92
N ILE A 470 15.54 -23.09 23.08
CA ILE A 470 15.79 -21.76 22.55
C ILE A 470 15.49 -20.70 23.61
N ASP A 471 16.45 -19.80 23.82
CA ASP A 471 16.22 -18.57 24.57
C ASP A 471 15.56 -17.55 23.65
N VAL A 472 14.29 -17.23 23.92
CA VAL A 472 13.47 -16.32 23.11
C VAL A 472 14.10 -14.93 22.95
N ARG A 473 14.98 -14.48 23.87
CA ARG A 473 15.69 -13.20 23.77
C ARG A 473 16.69 -13.16 22.60
N LYS A 474 17.06 -14.32 22.09
CA LYS A 474 17.92 -14.48 20.90
C LYS A 474 17.13 -14.62 19.61
N VAL A 475 15.81 -14.71 19.65
CA VAL A 475 14.96 -14.71 18.45
C VAL A 475 14.68 -13.25 18.09
N PHE A 476 15.22 -12.78 16.98
CA PHE A 476 15.06 -11.38 16.56
C PHE A 476 13.79 -11.13 15.76
N TYR A 477 13.40 -12.11 14.95
CA TYR A 477 12.09 -12.21 14.32
C TYR A 477 11.79 -13.63 13.88
N ILE A 478 10.54 -13.87 13.51
CA ILE A 478 10.10 -15.16 12.97
C ILE A 478 9.49 -14.96 11.59
N GLN A 479 9.57 -15.99 10.77
CA GLN A 479 8.93 -16.08 9.46
C GLN A 479 7.92 -17.22 9.49
N VAL A 480 6.73 -16.96 8.99
CA VAL A 480 5.62 -17.90 9.05
C VAL A 480 4.96 -18.03 7.68
N VAL A 481 5.30 -19.11 7.00
CA VAL A 481 4.79 -19.46 5.67
C VAL A 481 4.66 -20.99 5.51
N ASP A 482 3.74 -21.38 4.63
CA ASP A 482 3.45 -22.75 4.20
C ASP A 482 4.07 -23.02 2.82
N ALA A 483 3.83 -24.19 2.26
CA ALA A 483 4.16 -24.53 0.89
C ALA A 483 3.25 -25.61 0.32
N GLU A 484 3.12 -25.57 -1.00
CA GLU A 484 2.31 -26.47 -1.80
C GLU A 484 2.83 -27.91 -1.73
N ARG A 485 1.94 -28.89 -1.60
CA ARG A 485 2.28 -30.30 -1.79
C ARG A 485 2.51 -30.58 -3.28
N MET A 486 3.72 -31.02 -3.63
CA MET A 486 4.03 -31.38 -5.01
C MET A 486 3.14 -32.52 -5.51
N GLU A 487 2.51 -32.33 -6.67
CA GLU A 487 1.65 -33.34 -7.31
C GLU A 487 2.43 -34.61 -7.70
N SER A 488 3.70 -34.43 -8.04
CA SER A 488 4.64 -35.51 -8.31
C SER A 488 5.99 -35.22 -7.64
N PRO A 489 6.81 -36.25 -7.32
CA PRO A 489 8.12 -36.05 -6.71
C PRO A 489 8.97 -35.03 -7.48
N LEU A 490 9.54 -34.06 -6.75
CA LEU A 490 10.45 -33.05 -7.28
C LEU A 490 11.84 -33.66 -7.53
N VAL A 491 11.92 -34.49 -8.56
CA VAL A 491 13.12 -35.18 -9.05
C VAL A 491 13.34 -34.87 -10.54
N ASN A 492 14.35 -35.47 -11.18
CA ASN A 492 14.61 -35.27 -12.60
C ASN A 492 13.33 -35.50 -13.44
N GLY A 493 12.98 -34.52 -14.28
CA GLY A 493 11.74 -34.50 -15.07
C GLY A 493 10.61 -33.65 -14.48
N HIS A 494 10.68 -33.25 -13.20
CA HIS A 494 9.72 -32.32 -12.60
C HIS A 494 9.92 -30.88 -13.13
N PRO A 495 8.86 -30.08 -13.37
CA PRO A 495 9.00 -28.70 -13.88
C PRO A 495 9.87 -27.76 -13.04
N PHE A 496 9.90 -27.98 -11.72
CA PHE A 496 10.73 -27.22 -10.77
C PHE A 496 12.11 -27.84 -10.52
N HIS A 497 12.44 -28.98 -11.13
CA HIS A 497 13.74 -29.59 -10.95
C HIS A 497 14.82 -28.77 -11.65
N VAL A 498 15.90 -28.47 -10.92
CA VAL A 498 17.08 -27.82 -11.45
C VAL A 498 18.28 -28.71 -11.12
N GLU A 499 19.06 -29.07 -12.14
CA GLU A 499 20.21 -29.95 -11.96
C GLU A 499 21.24 -29.32 -11.00
N GLY A 500 21.75 -30.12 -10.06
CA GLY A 500 22.66 -29.65 -9.01
C GLY A 500 22.01 -28.86 -7.87
N GLN A 501 20.70 -28.53 -7.97
CA GLN A 501 19.98 -27.80 -6.93
C GLN A 501 19.21 -28.75 -6.00
N PRO A 502 19.29 -28.59 -4.66
CA PRO A 502 18.46 -29.35 -3.73
C PRO A 502 16.96 -29.18 -4.00
N ALA A 503 16.19 -30.27 -3.98
CA ALA A 503 14.74 -30.23 -4.23
C ALA A 503 13.98 -29.27 -3.30
N ARG A 504 14.39 -29.18 -2.02
CA ARG A 504 13.81 -28.24 -1.05
C ARG A 504 14.06 -26.77 -1.42
N MET A 505 15.19 -26.44 -2.04
CA MET A 505 15.47 -25.09 -2.53
C MET A 505 14.59 -24.76 -3.73
N SER A 506 14.49 -25.66 -4.70
CA SER A 506 13.57 -25.51 -5.84
C SER A 506 12.13 -25.32 -5.38
N TRP A 507 11.71 -26.12 -4.40
CA TRP A 507 10.38 -26.04 -3.81
C TRP A 507 10.16 -24.69 -3.12
N SER A 508 11.10 -24.28 -2.26
CA SER A 508 11.05 -22.98 -1.57
C SER A 508 10.92 -21.81 -2.53
N ARG A 509 11.64 -21.80 -3.66
CA ARG A 509 11.63 -20.67 -4.61
C ARG A 509 10.35 -20.56 -5.45
N ASN A 510 9.60 -21.64 -5.60
CA ASN A 510 8.50 -21.71 -6.58
C ASN A 510 7.11 -21.90 -5.96
N ALA A 511 7.05 -22.41 -4.73
CA ALA A 511 5.83 -23.05 -4.24
C ALA A 511 5.58 -22.81 -2.74
N ARG A 512 6.14 -21.76 -2.14
CA ARG A 512 5.64 -21.30 -0.83
C ARG A 512 4.23 -20.72 -0.96
N LEU A 513 3.50 -20.79 0.14
CA LEU A 513 2.13 -20.32 0.32
C LEU A 513 2.02 -19.57 1.66
N PHE A 514 0.97 -18.78 1.83
CA PHE A 514 0.62 -18.28 3.16
C PHE A 514 -0.08 -19.39 3.97
N LEU A 515 -0.22 -19.19 5.28
CA LEU A 515 -0.98 -20.13 6.13
C LEU A 515 -2.44 -20.19 5.68
N TYR A 516 -3.09 -21.33 5.93
CA TYR A 516 -4.51 -21.57 5.66
C TYR A 516 -4.90 -21.53 4.17
N GLU A 517 -3.95 -21.81 3.29
CA GLU A 517 -4.18 -21.92 1.84
C GLU A 517 -4.24 -23.39 1.39
N GLU A 518 -4.95 -24.25 2.14
CA GLU A 518 -5.11 -25.67 1.79
C GLU A 518 -5.79 -25.86 0.42
N GLU A 519 -6.65 -24.94 0.01
CA GLU A 519 -7.28 -24.93 -1.32
C GLU A 519 -6.27 -24.67 -2.45
N LYS A 520 -5.10 -24.10 -2.13
CA LYS A 520 -3.96 -23.94 -3.05
C LYS A 520 -2.91 -25.04 -2.89
N GLY A 521 -3.21 -26.06 -2.09
CA GLY A 521 -2.33 -27.20 -1.84
C GLY A 521 -1.38 -27.02 -0.64
N GLY A 522 -1.57 -26.00 0.20
CA GLY A 522 -0.85 -25.88 1.47
C GLY A 522 -1.04 -27.14 2.33
N TYR A 523 0.04 -27.63 2.94
CA TYR A 523 -0.01 -28.89 3.70
C TYR A 523 1.02 -29.01 4.80
N LEU A 524 1.96 -28.06 4.93
CA LEU A 524 2.92 -28.13 6.01
C LEU A 524 2.20 -27.88 7.34
N PRO A 525 2.62 -28.52 8.44
CA PRO A 525 2.06 -28.30 9.77
C PRO A 525 2.53 -26.96 10.39
N VAL A 526 2.53 -25.87 9.62
CA VAL A 526 3.16 -24.59 9.97
C VAL A 526 2.44 -23.86 11.10
N VAL A 527 1.13 -24.03 11.24
CA VAL A 527 0.37 -23.48 12.38
C VAL A 527 0.87 -24.06 13.70
N LYS A 528 1.20 -25.36 13.74
CA LYS A 528 1.76 -26.00 14.95
C LYS A 528 3.16 -25.48 15.27
N VAL A 529 3.97 -25.22 14.25
CA VAL A 529 5.31 -24.64 14.42
C VAL A 529 5.21 -23.18 14.89
N ALA A 530 4.31 -22.40 14.29
CA ALA A 530 4.03 -21.02 14.70
C ALA A 530 3.50 -20.95 16.13
N GLU A 531 2.63 -21.86 16.55
CA GLU A 531 2.18 -21.99 17.94
C GLU A 531 3.35 -22.25 18.89
N ALA A 532 4.31 -23.09 18.50
CA ALA A 532 5.51 -23.33 19.29
C ALA A 532 6.34 -22.05 19.47
N PHE A 533 6.44 -21.19 18.46
CA PHE A 533 7.14 -19.92 18.57
C PHE A 533 6.36 -18.92 19.45
N LEU A 534 5.08 -18.70 19.14
CA LEU A 534 4.28 -17.62 19.71
C LEU A 534 3.78 -17.96 21.12
N LYS A 535 3.33 -19.19 21.36
CA LYS A 535 2.87 -19.64 22.69
C LYS A 535 3.93 -20.41 23.44
N GLY A 536 4.60 -21.35 22.78
CA GLY A 536 5.59 -22.23 23.41
C GLY A 536 6.80 -21.46 23.93
N LEU A 537 7.48 -20.71 23.06
CA LEU A 537 8.59 -19.84 23.44
C LEU A 537 8.14 -18.50 24.04
N GLY A 538 6.89 -18.10 23.80
CA GLY A 538 6.38 -16.80 24.23
C GLY A 538 6.95 -15.64 23.40
N TYR A 539 7.29 -15.86 22.13
CA TYR A 539 7.80 -14.82 21.25
C TYR A 539 6.73 -13.72 21.00
N ARG A 540 7.15 -12.44 20.96
CA ARG A 540 6.24 -11.27 20.89
C ARG A 540 6.71 -10.15 19.94
N GLY A 541 7.76 -10.37 19.16
CA GLY A 541 8.24 -9.37 18.20
C GLY A 541 7.66 -9.58 16.80
N TRP A 542 8.38 -9.10 15.79
CA TRP A 542 7.99 -9.17 14.38
C TRP A 542 7.69 -10.61 13.89
N VAL A 543 6.57 -10.74 13.19
CA VAL A 543 6.12 -11.95 12.48
C VAL A 543 6.04 -11.61 11.00
N SER A 544 6.93 -12.16 10.20
CA SER A 544 6.97 -11.92 8.75
C SER A 544 6.33 -13.07 7.97
N MET A 545 5.81 -12.76 6.78
CA MET A 545 5.18 -13.69 5.86
C MET A 545 6.01 -13.81 4.58
N GLU A 546 7.23 -14.34 4.72
CA GLU A 546 8.22 -14.45 3.63
C GLU A 546 7.77 -15.41 2.51
N LEU A 547 7.15 -14.85 1.48
CA LEU A 547 6.65 -15.63 0.36
C LEU A 547 7.68 -15.68 -0.78
N PHE A 548 7.99 -16.90 -1.23
CA PHE A 548 8.66 -17.16 -2.50
C PHE A 548 7.78 -18.08 -3.34
N SER A 549 7.09 -17.49 -4.30
CA SER A 549 6.15 -18.21 -5.15
C SER A 549 6.30 -17.79 -6.59
N ARG A 550 6.13 -18.74 -7.51
CA ARG A 550 6.02 -18.46 -8.95
C ARG A 550 4.92 -17.42 -9.26
N THR A 551 3.90 -17.36 -8.42
CA THR A 551 2.78 -16.42 -8.55
C THR A 551 3.17 -14.96 -8.32
N MET A 552 4.34 -14.68 -7.74
CA MET A 552 4.87 -13.33 -7.59
C MET A 552 5.43 -12.76 -8.90
N ALA A 553 5.71 -13.62 -9.88
CA ALA A 553 6.14 -13.22 -11.21
C ALA A 553 4.96 -13.02 -12.18
N ASP A 554 3.71 -13.10 -11.68
CA ASP A 554 2.53 -12.86 -12.51
C ASP A 554 2.48 -11.37 -12.92
N PRO A 555 2.45 -11.06 -14.23
CA PRO A 555 2.47 -9.68 -14.73
C PRO A 555 1.18 -8.90 -14.44
N ASP A 556 0.14 -9.52 -13.89
CA ASP A 556 -1.09 -8.83 -13.51
C ASP A 556 -0.77 -7.66 -12.53
N PRO A 557 -1.18 -6.41 -12.84
CA PRO A 557 -0.93 -5.26 -11.97
C PRO A 557 -1.52 -5.40 -10.55
N THR A 558 -2.50 -6.29 -10.37
CA THR A 558 -3.13 -6.58 -9.07
C THR A 558 -2.35 -7.61 -8.24
N THR A 559 -1.29 -8.23 -8.78
CA THR A 559 -0.47 -9.24 -8.11
C THR A 559 0.01 -8.79 -6.72
N PRO A 560 0.62 -7.59 -6.53
CA PRO A 560 1.05 -7.16 -5.20
C PRO A 560 -0.11 -7.03 -4.20
N GLN A 561 -1.23 -6.44 -4.64
CA GLN A 561 -2.41 -6.25 -3.80
C GLN A 561 -3.03 -7.60 -3.39
N THR A 562 -3.12 -8.54 -4.32
CA THR A 562 -3.65 -9.89 -4.08
C THR A 562 -2.80 -10.63 -3.05
N HIS A 563 -1.47 -10.57 -3.17
CA HIS A 563 -0.56 -11.21 -2.22
C HIS A 563 -0.59 -10.55 -0.84
N ALA A 564 -0.65 -9.22 -0.79
CA ALA A 564 -0.80 -8.49 0.47
C ALA A 564 -2.11 -8.88 1.19
N GLN A 565 -3.23 -8.97 0.45
CA GLN A 565 -4.50 -9.40 1.00
C GLN A 565 -4.46 -10.85 1.52
N ARG A 566 -3.82 -11.76 0.79
CA ARG A 566 -3.65 -13.16 1.22
C ARG A 566 -2.79 -13.25 2.50
N GLY A 567 -1.68 -12.53 2.55
CA GLY A 567 -0.79 -12.53 3.73
C GLY A 567 -1.47 -12.00 4.99
N ILE A 568 -2.22 -10.90 4.90
CA ILE A 568 -2.92 -10.39 6.10
C ILE A 568 -4.10 -11.25 6.52
N GLN A 569 -4.78 -11.90 5.56
CA GLN A 569 -5.80 -12.89 5.88
C GLN A 569 -5.20 -14.06 6.66
N ALA A 570 -4.02 -14.54 6.26
CA ALA A 570 -3.29 -15.57 6.99
C ALA A 570 -2.90 -15.10 8.39
N TRP A 571 -2.36 -13.89 8.55
CA TRP A 571 -2.03 -13.33 9.87
C TRP A 571 -3.25 -13.21 10.78
N ASN A 572 -4.37 -12.70 10.27
CA ASN A 572 -5.61 -12.58 11.02
C ASN A 572 -6.21 -13.95 11.36
N GLY A 573 -6.06 -14.94 10.48
CA GLY A 573 -6.38 -16.35 10.77
C GLY A 573 -5.58 -16.85 11.97
N LEU A 574 -4.27 -16.66 11.95
CA LEU A 574 -3.35 -17.13 12.98
C LEU A 574 -3.63 -16.45 14.33
N LYS A 575 -3.85 -15.13 14.36
CA LYS A 575 -4.25 -14.40 15.57
C LYS A 575 -5.55 -14.95 16.17
N ARG A 576 -6.55 -15.27 15.34
CA ARG A 576 -7.82 -15.83 15.81
C ARG A 576 -7.65 -17.23 16.37
N GLU A 577 -6.93 -18.11 15.68
CA GLU A 577 -6.74 -19.49 16.12
C GLU A 577 -5.89 -19.56 17.39
N LEU A 578 -4.85 -18.74 17.48
CA LEU A 578 -3.94 -18.74 18.62
C LEU A 578 -4.36 -17.79 19.74
N ILE A 579 -5.39 -16.96 19.58
CA ILE A 579 -5.84 -15.99 20.59
C ILE A 579 -4.66 -15.09 21.01
N LEU A 580 -4.03 -14.46 20.02
CA LEU A 580 -2.85 -13.60 20.19
C LEU A 580 -3.22 -12.16 20.56
#